data_AF-A0A9P9FXV9-F1
#
_entry.id   AF-A0A9P9FXV9-F1
#
_cell.length_a   1.000
_cell.length_b   1.000
_cell.length_c   1.000
_cell.angle_alpha   90.00
_cell.angle_beta   90.00
_cell.angle_gamma   90.00
#
_symmetry.space_group_name_H-M   'P 1'
#
loop_
_entity.id
_entity.type
_entity.pdbx_description
1 polymer ?
#
loop_
_entity_poly.entity_id
_entity_poly.type
_entity_poly.pdbx_seq_one_letter_code
_entity_poly.pdbx_strand_id
1 'polypeptide(L)'
;GSITSMTPSGMPFGRKGKEESMSQYKSVGHRYLSFCWKAYRIGREEALERWAVRFTDEQWSLLQDVAEELERDRVPSSYNSRFSSGRKRQAKDKDEDEDEDGD
;
A
#
# COMPACT_ATOMS: atom_id res chain seq x y z
N GLY A 1 -13.93 -53.61 10.63
CA GLY A 1 -13.00 -52.48 10.68
C GLY A 1 -13.72 -51.31 11.31
N SER A 2 -13.24 -50.84 12.45
CA SER A 2 -13.88 -49.76 13.22
C SER A 2 -13.53 -48.42 12.60
N ILE A 3 -14.53 -47.61 12.28
CA ILE A 3 -14.34 -46.23 11.81
C ILE A 3 -14.04 -45.39 13.04
N THR A 4 -12.76 -45.03 13.23
CA THR A 4 -12.34 -44.10 14.28
C THR A 4 -13.01 -42.76 14.05
N SER A 5 -13.74 -42.30 15.06
CA SER A 5 -14.41 -41.01 15.12
C SER A 5 -13.47 -39.90 14.68
N MET A 6 -13.84 -39.23 13.59
CA MET A 6 -13.17 -38.05 13.08
C MET A 6 -13.33 -36.93 14.11
N THR A 7 -12.42 -36.82 15.07
CA THR A 7 -12.28 -35.59 15.83
C THR A 7 -11.63 -34.58 14.89
N PRO A 8 -12.30 -33.50 14.47
CA PRO A 8 -11.61 -32.44 13.75
C PRO A 8 -10.54 -31.87 14.69
N SER A 9 -9.27 -32.16 14.39
CA SER A 9 -8.13 -31.61 15.10
C SER A 9 -7.97 -30.14 14.69
N GLY A 10 -8.69 -29.28 15.39
CA GLY A 10 -8.59 -27.82 15.24
C GLY A 10 -9.90 -27.16 15.63
N MET A 11 -9.84 -26.10 16.43
CA MET A 11 -10.98 -25.23 16.66
C MET A 11 -11.28 -24.54 15.31
N PRO A 12 -12.35 -24.89 14.60
CA PRO A 12 -12.45 -24.55 13.17
C PRO A 12 -12.60 -23.04 12.93
N PHE A 13 -13.00 -22.28 13.96
CA PHE A 13 -13.05 -20.82 13.93
C PHE A 13 -12.72 -20.25 15.31
N GLY A 14 -11.49 -19.76 15.49
CA GLY A 14 -11.16 -18.88 16.60
C GLY A 14 -11.61 -17.45 16.28
N ARG A 15 -12.11 -16.70 17.27
CA ARG A 15 -12.30 -15.26 17.12
C ARG A 15 -10.93 -14.65 16.87
N LYS A 16 -10.66 -14.25 15.61
CA LYS A 16 -9.46 -13.51 15.25
C LYS A 16 -9.37 -12.28 16.15
N GLY A 17 -8.19 -12.02 16.73
CA GLY A 17 -8.02 -10.90 17.66
C GLY A 17 -8.51 -9.59 17.04
N LYS A 18 -9.14 -8.73 17.86
CA LYS A 18 -9.67 -7.43 17.43
C LYS A 18 -8.65 -6.64 16.61
N GLU A 19 -7.38 -6.71 16.99
CA GLU A 19 -6.27 -5.99 16.37
C GLU A 19 -5.92 -6.48 14.96
N GLU A 20 -5.88 -7.80 14.73
CA GLU A 20 -5.63 -8.36 13.40
C GLU A 20 -6.80 -8.07 12.44
N SER A 21 -8.03 -8.02 12.97
CA SER A 21 -9.22 -7.62 12.21
C SER A 21 -9.18 -6.15 11.81
N MET A 22 -8.68 -5.27 12.69
CA MET A 22 -8.55 -3.84 12.41
C MET A 22 -7.46 -3.52 11.38
N SER A 23 -6.44 -4.37 11.24
CA SER A 23 -5.33 -4.15 10.29
C SER A 23 -5.79 -4.14 8.83
N GLN A 24 -6.71 -5.04 8.47
CA GLN A 24 -7.30 -5.06 7.12
C GLN A 24 -8.22 -3.86 6.88
N TYR A 25 -9.00 -3.48 7.89
CA TYR A 25 -9.84 -2.29 7.80
C TYR A 25 -9.01 -1.02 7.56
N LYS A 26 -7.91 -0.86 8.31
CA LYS A 26 -6.96 0.25 8.13
C LYS A 26 -6.33 0.24 6.75
N SER A 27 -5.89 -0.92 6.25
CA SER A 27 -5.24 -1.01 4.93
C SER A 27 -6.19 -0.64 3.79
N VAL A 28 -7.47 -1.03 3.87
CA VAL A 28 -8.50 -0.63 2.92
C VAL A 28 -8.78 0.87 3.03
N GLY A 29 -8.93 1.39 4.25
CA GLY A 29 -9.13 2.81 4.51
C GLY A 29 -8.00 3.68 3.95
N HIS A 30 -6.75 3.27 4.14
CA HIS A 30 -5.57 3.99 3.61
C HIS A 30 -5.59 4.06 2.09
N ARG A 31 -5.93 2.95 1.40
CA ARG A 31 -6.01 2.93 -0.07
C ARG A 31 -7.11 3.86 -0.57
N TYR A 32 -8.27 3.84 0.09
CA TYR A 32 -9.39 4.71 -0.26
C TYR A 32 -9.05 6.18 -0.06
N LEU A 33 -8.50 6.55 1.09
CA LEU A 33 -8.06 7.92 1.38
C LEU A 33 -6.98 8.39 0.41
N SER A 34 -6.01 7.53 0.08
CA SER A 34 -4.97 7.84 -0.91
C SER A 34 -5.56 8.13 -2.29
N PHE A 35 -6.62 7.42 -2.68
CA PHE A 35 -7.32 7.66 -3.93
C PHE A 35 -8.13 8.97 -3.88
N CYS A 36 -8.87 9.22 -2.80
CA CYS A 36 -9.58 10.49 -2.60
C CYS A 36 -8.63 11.69 -2.65
N TRP A 37 -7.44 11.58 -2.06
CA TRP A 37 -6.42 12.63 -2.11
C TRP A 37 -5.93 12.91 -3.54
N LYS A 38 -5.69 11.84 -4.33
CA LYS A 38 -5.33 11.99 -5.74
C LYS A 38 -6.43 12.69 -6.54
N ALA A 39 -7.70 12.36 -6.26
CA ALA A 39 -8.85 12.96 -6.91
C ALA A 39 -9.02 14.43 -6.52
N TYR A 40 -8.79 14.74 -5.24
CA TYR A 40 -8.82 16.11 -4.73
C TYR A 40 -7.78 16.99 -5.46
N ARG A 41 -6.56 16.49 -5.65
CA ARG A 41 -5.47 17.23 -6.31
C ARG A 41 -5.72 17.58 -7.78
N ILE A 42 -6.55 16.82 -8.49
CA ILE A 42 -6.90 17.11 -9.89
C ILE A 42 -8.18 17.93 -10.02
N GLY A 43 -8.93 18.10 -8.92
CA GLY A 43 -10.18 18.87 -8.91
C GLY A 43 -11.42 17.99 -9.07
N ARG A 44 -12.54 18.50 -8.55
CA ARG A 44 -13.80 17.74 -8.42
C ARG A 44 -14.39 17.33 -9.76
N GLU A 45 -14.40 18.23 -10.74
CA GLU A 45 -14.95 17.98 -12.08
C GLU A 45 -14.06 17.02 -12.87
N GLU A 46 -12.74 17.20 -12.81
CA GLU A 46 -11.77 16.35 -13.48
C GLU A 46 -11.75 14.92 -12.91
N ALA A 47 -11.93 14.78 -11.59
CA ALA A 47 -12.10 13.47 -10.96
C ALA A 47 -13.38 12.75 -11.42
N LEU A 48 -14.46 13.50 -11.66
CA LEU A 48 -15.69 12.96 -12.23
C LEU A 48 -15.48 12.52 -13.68
N GLU A 49 -14.85 13.35 -14.50
CA GLU A 49 -14.64 13.06 -15.92
C GLU A 49 -13.70 11.85 -16.12
N ARG A 50 -12.56 11.83 -15.43
CA ARG A 50 -11.52 10.80 -15.66
C ARG A 50 -11.81 9.50 -14.94
N TRP A 51 -12.36 9.56 -13.73
CA TRP A 51 -12.48 8.39 -12.83
C TRP A 51 -13.92 8.08 -12.43
N ALA A 52 -14.91 8.84 -12.92
CA ALA A 52 -16.33 8.70 -12.55
C ALA A 52 -16.59 8.81 -11.03
N VAL A 53 -15.73 9.54 -10.31
CA VAL A 53 -15.85 9.74 -8.87
C VAL A 53 -16.65 11.00 -8.60
N ARG A 54 -17.70 10.88 -7.78
CA ARG A 54 -18.52 12.01 -7.35
C ARG A 54 -18.40 12.19 -5.85
N PHE A 55 -17.92 13.36 -5.44
CA PHE A 55 -17.97 13.80 -4.06
C PHE A 55 -19.25 14.59 -3.83
N THR A 56 -19.87 14.44 -2.66
CA THR A 56 -20.86 15.41 -2.18
C THR A 56 -20.17 16.71 -1.78
N ASP A 57 -20.95 17.77 -1.55
CA ASP A 57 -20.40 19.05 -1.12
C ASP A 57 -19.71 18.92 0.24
N GLU A 58 -20.30 18.14 1.15
CA GLU A 58 -19.75 17.85 2.48
C GLU A 58 -18.45 17.05 2.38
N GLN A 59 -18.41 16.01 1.54
CA GLN A 59 -17.20 15.22 1.33
C GLN A 59 -16.07 16.06 0.73
N TRP A 60 -16.41 16.97 -0.18
CA TRP A 60 -15.43 17.87 -0.77
C TRP A 60 -14.89 18.88 0.23
N SER A 61 -15.78 19.46 1.06
CA SER A 61 -15.40 20.36 2.15
C SER A 61 -14.46 19.68 3.14
N LEU A 62 -14.78 18.46 3.58
CA LEU A 62 -13.92 17.70 4.50
C LEU A 62 -12.53 17.41 3.90
N LEU A 63 -12.47 17.11 2.59
CA LEU A 63 -11.18 16.93 1.91
C LEU A 63 -10.39 18.23 1.83
N GLN A 64 -11.06 19.37 1.69
CA GLN A 64 -10.43 20.68 1.73
C GLN A 64 -9.87 20.99 3.11
N ASP A 65 -10.62 20.75 4.19
CA ASP A 65 -10.12 20.95 5.57
C ASP A 65 -8.84 20.14 5.82
N VAL A 66 -8.81 18.87 5.38
CA VAL A 66 -7.63 18.00 5.45
C VAL A 66 -6.46 18.57 4.64
N ALA A 67 -6.72 19.13 3.46
CA ALA A 67 -5.69 19.72 2.63
C ALA A 67 -5.06 20.95 3.29
N GLU A 68 -5.89 21.82 3.86
CA GLU A 68 -5.44 23.00 4.60
C GLU A 68 -4.60 22.61 5.83
N GLU A 69 -5.00 21.57 6.56
CA GLU A 69 -4.21 21.05 7.70
C GLU A 69 -2.84 20.51 7.26
N LEU A 70 -2.79 19.74 6.17
CA LEU A 70 -1.53 19.22 5.62
C LEU A 70 -0.60 20.32 5.10
N GLU A 71 -1.15 21.41 4.56
CA GLU A 71 -0.36 22.58 4.15
C GLU A 71 0.19 23.37 5.34
N ARG A 72 -0.57 23.45 6.44
CA ARG A 72 -0.10 24.07 7.69
C ARG A 72 1.01 23.25 8.35
N ASP A 73 0.92 21.93 8.28
CA ASP A 73 1.95 21.00 8.77
C ASP A 73 3.20 20.97 7.88
N ARG A 74 3.13 21.58 6.69
CA ARG A 74 4.28 21.71 5.79
C ARG A 74 5.27 22.73 6.35
N VAL A 75 6.09 22.27 7.29
CA VAL A 75 7.34 22.95 7.65
C VAL A 75 8.14 23.17 6.35
N PRO A 76 8.84 24.30 6.16
CA PRO A 76 9.76 24.48 5.04
C PRO A 76 10.88 23.43 5.11
N SER A 77 10.61 22.25 4.57
CA SER A 77 11.60 21.21 4.37
C SER A 77 12.61 21.76 3.39
N SER A 78 13.85 21.98 3.83
CA SER A 78 14.99 22.27 2.95
C SER A 78 15.10 21.12 1.96
N TYR A 79 14.50 21.32 0.80
CA TYR A 79 14.35 20.33 -0.25
C TYR A 79 15.73 20.12 -0.86
N ASN A 80 16.50 19.15 -0.34
CA ASN A 80 17.63 18.53 -1.03
C ASN A 80 18.06 17.25 -0.29
N SER A 81 17.38 16.15 -0.56
CA SER A 81 18.03 14.84 -0.57
C SER A 81 17.34 13.94 -1.58
N ARG A 82 17.74 14.12 -2.84
CA ARG A 82 18.18 13.05 -3.76
C ARG A 82 17.67 11.63 -3.45
N PHE A 83 16.36 11.40 -3.45
CA PHE A 83 15.84 10.04 -3.62
C PHE A 83 15.64 9.77 -5.10
N SER A 84 16.76 9.66 -5.80
CA SER A 84 16.81 9.17 -7.17
C SER A 84 17.97 8.18 -7.27
N SER A 85 17.63 6.97 -7.71
CA SER A 85 18.49 5.87 -8.15
C SER A 85 19.02 4.92 -7.08
N GLY A 86 18.52 3.68 -7.15
CA GLY A 86 19.04 2.54 -6.39
C GLY A 86 18.41 1.19 -6.73
N ARG A 87 17.77 1.02 -7.91
CA ARG A 87 17.38 -0.30 -8.42
C ARG A 87 18.64 -1.00 -8.92
N LYS A 88 19.39 -1.66 -8.02
CA LYS A 88 20.48 -2.57 -8.41
C LYS A 88 19.87 -3.81 -9.07
N ARG A 89 19.82 -3.84 -10.40
CA ARG A 89 19.68 -5.09 -11.17
C ARG A 89 21.00 -5.84 -11.03
N GLN A 90 21.00 -7.00 -10.37
CA GLN A 90 22.12 -7.93 -10.48
C GLN A 90 22.05 -8.60 -11.84
N ALA A 91 22.96 -8.21 -12.74
CA ALA A 91 23.28 -9.00 -13.92
C ALA A 91 24.27 -10.09 -13.48
N LYS A 92 23.98 -11.29 -13.93
CA LYS A 92 24.73 -12.52 -13.72
C LYS A 92 25.84 -12.55 -14.77
N ASP A 93 27.09 -12.29 -14.38
CA ASP A 93 28.23 -12.66 -15.20
C ASP A 93 28.51 -14.14 -15.00
N LYS A 94 28.47 -14.85 -16.13
CA LYS A 94 29.05 -16.16 -16.31
C LYS A 94 30.51 -15.91 -16.65
N ASP A 95 31.41 -16.43 -15.84
CA ASP A 95 32.78 -16.67 -16.28
C ASP A 95 32.88 -18.18 -16.53
N GLU A 96 32.91 -18.51 -17.83
CA GLU A 96 33.56 -19.69 -18.38
C GLU A 96 35.09 -19.47 -18.32
N ASP A 97 35.86 -20.53 -18.61
CA ASP A 97 37.33 -20.61 -18.71
C ASP A 97 38.02 -21.07 -17.40
N GLU A 98 38.92 -22.04 -17.34
CA GLU A 98 39.64 -22.82 -18.36
C GLU A 98 40.28 -24.05 -17.68
N ASP A 99 40.60 -25.05 -18.50
CA ASP A 99 41.34 -26.28 -18.18
C ASP A 99 42.82 -26.00 -17.81
N GLU A 100 43.42 -26.75 -16.86
CA GLU A 100 44.73 -27.46 -16.98
C GLU A 100 45.30 -28.01 -15.64
N ASP A 101 46.10 -29.06 -15.80
CA ASP A 101 46.57 -30.11 -14.88
C ASP A 101 47.72 -29.77 -13.88
N GLY A 102 47.95 -30.70 -12.93
CA GLY A 102 49.23 -30.97 -12.23
C GLY A 102 49.22 -30.67 -10.72
N ASP A 103 49.60 -31.55 -9.78
CA ASP A 103 50.52 -32.70 -9.69
C ASP A 103 49.97 -33.74 -8.69
#